data_AF-A0A2N2SM08-F1
#
_entry.id   AF-A0A2N2SM08-F1
#
_cell.length_a   1.000
_cell.length_b   1.000
_cell.length_c   1.000
_cell.angle_alpha   90.00
_cell.angle_beta   90.00
_cell.angle_gamma   90.00
#
_symmetry.space_group_name_H-M   'P 1'
#
loop_
_entity.id
_entity.type
_entity.pdbx_description
1 polymer ?
#
loop_
_entity_poly.entity_id
_entity_poly.type
_entity_poly.pdbx_seq_one_letter_code
_entity_poly.pdbx_strand_id
1 'polypeptide(L)' 'KTRFAADNAERMISADIDHLEVDTTRIDGARMFRLAESVGAIIVDQQIKDGLEADGFDSLTFMQPEQWVG' A
#
# COMPACT_ATOMS: atom_id res chain seq x y z
N LYS A 1 -7.39 17.92 5.19
CA LYS A 1 -8.52 17.03 5.51
C LYS A 1 -8.45 15.85 4.57
N THR A 2 -7.97 14.69 5.03
CA THR A 2 -7.86 13.48 4.20
C THR A 2 -9.26 12.88 4.03
N ARG A 3 -9.75 12.78 2.79
CA ARG A 3 -11.06 12.20 2.48
C ARG A 3 -10.84 10.78 1.98
N PHE A 4 -11.08 9.79 2.83
CA PHE A 4 -11.16 8.41 2.39
C PHE A 4 -12.45 8.22 1.58
N ALA A 5 -12.37 7.56 0.44
CA ALA A 5 -13.56 7.16 -0.30
C ALA A 5 -14.37 6.16 0.55
N ALA A 6 -15.70 6.26 0.53
CA ALA A 6 -16.56 5.29 1.21
C ALA A 6 -16.33 3.88 0.63
N ASP A 7 -16.35 2.87 1.50
CA ASP A 7 -16.22 1.47 1.12
C ASP A 7 -17.39 1.10 0.20
N ASN A 8 -17.08 0.58 -0.98
CA ASN A 8 -18.09 0.12 -1.95
C ASN A 8 -17.85 -1.36 -2.21
N ALA A 9 -18.76 -2.20 -1.72
CA ALA A 9 -18.70 -3.66 -1.87
C ALA A 9 -18.71 -4.12 -3.33
N GLU A 10 -19.26 -3.33 -4.26
CA GLU A 10 -19.25 -3.66 -5.70
C GLU A 10 -17.86 -3.50 -6.36
N ARG A 11 -16.89 -2.90 -5.66
CA ARG A 11 -15.51 -2.74 -6.18
C ARG A 11 -14.57 -3.87 -5.79
N MET A 12 -15.00 -4.78 -4.91
CA MET A 12 -14.23 -5.98 -4.58
C MET A 12 -14.38 -6.98 -5.73
N ILE A 13 -13.49 -6.88 -6.70
CA ILE A 13 -13.27 -7.91 -7.71
C ILE A 13 -12.21 -8.89 -7.19
N SER A 14 -12.41 -10.18 -7.45
CA SER A 14 -11.34 -11.17 -7.28
C SER A 14 -10.30 -10.90 -8.36
N ALA A 15 -9.09 -10.53 -7.95
CA ALA A 15 -7.97 -10.31 -8.86
C ALA A 15 -6.80 -11.17 -8.36
N ASP A 16 -6.24 -11.97 -9.27
CA ASP A 16 -4.96 -12.63 -9.05
C ASP A 16 -3.86 -11.66 -9.50
N ILE A 17 -2.98 -11.25 -8.59
CA ILE A 17 -1.95 -10.24 -8.85
C ILE A 17 -0.57 -10.90 -8.74
N ASP A 18 0.10 -11.01 -9.89
CA ASP A 18 1.43 -11.63 -9.97
C ASP A 18 2.56 -10.71 -9.49
N HIS A 19 2.41 -9.39 -9.66
CA HIS A 19 3.39 -8.39 -9.22
C HIS A 19 2.75 -7.01 -9.01
N LEU A 20 3.39 -6.18 -8.20
CA LEU A 20 3.02 -4.79 -7.97
C LEU A 20 4.12 -3.84 -8.43
N GLU A 21 3.73 -2.80 -9.18
CA GLU A 21 4.60 -1.68 -9.54
C GLU A 21 3.93 -0.37 -9.16
N VAL A 22 4.71 0.57 -8.63
CA VAL A 22 4.24 1.88 -8.22
C VAL A 22 4.53 2.91 -9.32
N ASP A 23 3.48 3.38 -9.99
CA ASP A 23 3.59 4.47 -10.96
C ASP A 23 3.69 5.83 -10.25
N THR A 24 4.92 6.32 -10.13
CA THR A 24 5.22 7.60 -9.45
C THR A 24 4.56 8.82 -10.07
N THR A 25 4.13 8.75 -11.33
CA THR A 25 3.47 9.87 -12.01
C THR A 25 2.02 10.06 -11.56
N ARG A 26 1.43 9.05 -10.92
CA ARG A 26 0.02 9.02 -10.49
C ARG A 26 -0.19 9.20 -8.99
N ILE A 27 0.89 9.43 -8.26
CA ILE A 27 0.90 9.44 -6.80
C ILE A 27 0.31 10.72 -6.19
N ASP A 28 0.28 11.84 -6.93
CA ASP A 28 -0.25 13.15 -6.47
C ASP A 28 0.16 13.53 -5.03
N GLY A 29 1.43 13.23 -4.68
CA GLY A 29 2.00 13.52 -3.36
C GLY A 29 1.57 12.57 -2.23
N ALA A 30 0.74 11.56 -2.48
CA ALA A 30 0.42 10.52 -1.50
C ALA A 30 1.66 9.68 -1.15
N ARG A 31 1.74 9.21 0.09
CA ARG A 31 2.89 8.46 0.64
C ARG A 31 2.53 7.05 1.07
N MET A 32 1.25 6.71 1.01
CA MET A 32 0.69 5.47 1.49
C MET A 32 -0.53 5.09 0.66
N PHE A 33 -0.60 3.85 0.25
CA PHE A 33 -1.64 3.30 -0.62
C PHE A 33 -2.12 1.96 -0.08
N ARG A 34 -3.33 1.57 -0.49
CA ARG A 34 -3.85 0.21 -0.34
C ARG A 34 -4.36 -0.28 -1.69
N LEU A 35 -4.30 -1.58 -1.91
CA LEU A 35 -4.98 -2.19 -3.04
C LEU A 35 -6.49 -2.19 -2.80
N ALA A 36 -7.29 -2.02 -3.86
CA ALA A 36 -8.74 -2.10 -3.74
C ALA A 36 -9.19 -3.56 -3.56
N GLU A 37 -8.43 -4.48 -4.16
CA GLU A 37 -8.67 -5.90 -4.25
C GLU A 37 -8.09 -6.67 -3.05
N SER A 38 -7.05 -6.12 -2.41
CA SER A 38 -6.41 -6.71 -1.23
C SER A 38 -6.19 -5.67 -0.13
N VAL A 39 -7.12 -5.64 0.83
CA VAL A 39 -7.07 -4.74 1.99
C VAL A 39 -6.00 -5.11 3.03
N GLY A 40 -5.37 -6.28 2.88
CA GLY A 40 -4.30 -6.75 3.76
C GLY A 40 -2.93 -6.15 3.44
N ALA A 41 -2.75 -5.60 2.24
CA ALA A 41 -1.48 -5.01 1.81
C ALA A 41 -1.54 -3.48 1.83
N ILE A 42 -0.56 -2.87 2.49
CA ILE A 42 -0.34 -1.42 2.50
C ILE A 42 1.02 -1.15 1.85
N ILE A 43 1.02 -0.27 0.86
CA ILE A 43 2.24 0.24 0.24
C ILE A 43 2.58 1.56 0.92
N VAL A 44 3.82 1.72 1.36
CA VAL A 44 4.34 2.98 1.92
C VAL A 44 5.57 3.44 1.15
N ASP A 45 5.81 4.74 1.12
CA ASP A 45 7.08 5.26 0.60
C ASP A 45 8.24 4.98 1.58
N GLN A 46 9.46 5.12 1.06
CA GLN A 46 10.67 4.84 1.85
C GLN A 46 10.77 5.74 3.10
N GLN A 47 10.34 7.01 3.03
CA GLN A 47 10.44 7.92 4.18
C GLN A 47 9.54 7.48 5.35
N ILE A 48 8.34 6.97 5.07
CA ILE A 48 7.46 6.41 6.10
C ILE A 48 8.10 5.16 6.72
N LYS A 49 8.66 4.25 5.90
CA LYS A 49 9.36 3.07 6.41
C LYS A 49 10.51 3.48 7.35
N ASP A 50 11.39 4.36 6.89
CA ASP A 50 12.55 4.80 7.64
C ASP A 50 12.15 5.47 8.97
N GLY A 51 11.07 6.27 8.94
CA GLY A 51 10.51 6.89 10.15
C GLY A 51 9.98 5.87 11.15
N LEU A 52 9.26 4.84 10.69
CA LEU A 52 8.74 3.78 11.56
C LEU A 52 9.90 2.97 12.18
N GLU A 53 10.91 2.62 11.40
CA GLU A 53 12.08 1.92 11.92
C GLU A 53 12.86 2.78 12.92
N ALA A 54 13.02 4.09 12.67
CA ALA A 54 13.68 5.02 13.57
C ALA A 54 12.93 5.22 14.91
N ASP A 55 11.60 5.17 14.88
CA ASP A 55 10.74 5.22 16.07
C ASP A 55 10.68 3.89 16.83
N GLY A 56 11.36 2.84 16.32
CA GLY A 56 11.44 1.53 16.97
C GLY A 56 10.21 0.64 16.75
N PHE A 57 9.43 0.88 15.69
CA PHE A 57 8.37 -0.06 15.29
C PHE A 57 8.98 -1.35 14.71
N ASP A 58 8.83 -2.45 15.43
CA ASP A 58 9.34 -3.78 15.05
C ASP A 58 8.23 -4.82 14.77
N SER A 59 6.97 -4.42 14.94
CA SER A 59 5.80 -5.29 14.73
C SER A 59 5.37 -5.43 13.26
N LEU A 60 5.99 -4.69 12.35
CA LEU A 60 5.68 -4.66 10.92
C LEU A 60 6.74 -5.43 10.13
N THR A 61 6.30 -6.19 9.13
CA THR A 61 7.19 -6.79 8.14
C THR A 61 7.11 -5.99 6.85
N PHE A 62 8.26 -5.50 6.38
CA PHE A 62 8.37 -4.81 5.10
C PHE A 62 8.94 -5.75 4.03
N MET A 63 8.37 -5.71 2.83
CA MET A 63 8.87 -6.43 1.67
C MET A 63 8.84 -5.51 0.44
N GLN A 64 9.67 -5.80 -0.55
CA GLN A 64 9.64 -5.03 -1.80
C GLN A 64 8.36 -5.35 -2.59
N PRO A 65 7.78 -4.38 -3.33
CA PRO A 65 6.55 -4.61 -4.10
C PRO A 65 6.64 -5.79 -5.07
N GLU A 66 7.82 -6.01 -5.68
CA GLU A 66 8.05 -7.09 -6.65
C GLU A 66 8.10 -8.47 -6.00
N GLN A 67 8.19 -8.54 -4.66
CA GLN A 67 8.19 -9.78 -3.90
C GLN A 67 6.79 -10.15 -3.39
N TRP A 68 5.81 -9.26 -3.56
CA TRP A 68 4.44 -9.48 -3.10
C TRP A 68 3.65 -10.30 -4.13
N VAL A 69 2.89 -11.29 -3.64
CA VAL A 69 2.02 -12.16 -4.43
C VAL A 69 0.70 -12.31 -3.66
N GLY A 70 -0.45 -12.16 -4.34
CA GLY A 70 -1.76 -12.34 -3.69
C GLY A 70 -2.96 -12.00 -4.54
#